data_AF-A0A8S1H1L0-F1
#
_entry.id   AF-A0A8S1H1L0-F1
#
_cell.length_a   1.000
_cell.length_b   1.000
_cell.length_c   1.000
_cell.angle_alpha   90.00
_cell.angle_beta   90.00
_cell.angle_gamma   90.00
#
_symmetry.space_group_name_H-M   'P 1'
#
loop_
_entity.id
_entity.type
_entity.pdbx_description
1 polymer ?
#
loop_
_entity_poly.entity_id
_entity_poly.type
_entity_poly.pdbx_seq_one_letter_code
_entity_poly.pdbx_strand_id
1 'polypeptide(L)'
;MSTRRSRDARDTAKDIILGLAPSGQAPRQPKEGIAHAPPKVETPPRQPSVPPPRDDRAVQRLQSQMQQIQQHHRELLSAEKAARKRLEANQDALQRRLLNSESGLQPRDLDDVKRHIGNVDAKLMMMNNDISGLRNAVDRQVNDLMHINNEIKNRPVVDPAKLTNTTSQLDGKMRDLHGQMMELKQSLNKEKYDRERDAKSTGESITRLQDFIRQQDQAKADILNNLSRKSEVDKLIRSQSDRAAENDRDMKLHYDNQLNEHSEQMQTIAKQVTSEKAKQKERFQKVNEALAALEHHLELGNTKIDKLMNSEILARKQHEKGLLSKMNEIEEKLNHYINGMNKSIEDMNNGKQNVSFPSLDTDALRREMESISADKNKLSMEGLLKLEEKMSRVQQGFYHDRKEISQRLTELGDGDHLNELSAKADNIKHQLNTRLDREEEERYLAIKELQDAFAQLQHTAPAGRSAPAAVDPQMKRDVEECKIAVKKLAESVTTVKNVLDKKITDETKRREEEFAQLRRQQ
;
A
#
# COMPACT_ATOMS: atom_id res chain seq x y z
N MET A 1 -36.01 -8.60 54.75
CA MET A 1 -34.90 -8.10 55.61
C MET A 1 -33.93 -9.25 55.89
N SER A 2 -32.69 -9.14 55.42
CA SER A 2 -31.61 -10.08 55.78
C SER A 2 -30.27 -9.36 55.61
N THR A 3 -29.59 -9.13 56.73
CA THR A 3 -28.32 -8.42 56.85
C THR A 3 -27.17 -9.42 56.70
N ARG A 4 -26.35 -9.27 55.65
CA ARG A 4 -25.08 -10.01 55.50
C ARG A 4 -24.00 -9.29 56.31
N ARG A 5 -23.50 -9.95 57.37
CA ARG A 5 -22.33 -9.50 58.13
C ARG A 5 -21.06 -9.70 57.29
N SER A 6 -20.33 -8.59 57.10
CA SER A 6 -18.99 -8.53 56.53
C SER A 6 -18.02 -9.36 57.38
N ARG A 7 -17.17 -10.18 56.73
CA ARG A 7 -16.01 -10.82 57.35
C ARG A 7 -14.82 -9.88 57.16
N ASP A 8 -14.44 -9.20 58.24
CA ASP A 8 -13.22 -8.39 58.27
C ASP A 8 -11.99 -9.28 58.12
N ALA A 9 -11.11 -8.90 57.20
CA ALA A 9 -9.79 -9.49 57.03
C ALA A 9 -8.91 -9.11 58.24
N ARG A 10 -8.31 -10.10 58.90
CA ARG A 10 -7.35 -9.86 59.99
C ARG A 10 -6.09 -9.22 59.44
N ASP A 11 -5.77 -8.05 59.95
CA ASP A 11 -4.56 -7.30 59.64
C ASP A 11 -3.34 -7.99 60.29
N THR A 12 -2.59 -8.72 59.47
CA THR A 12 -1.44 -9.54 59.88
C THR A 12 -0.31 -8.71 60.49
N ALA A 13 -0.29 -7.40 60.26
CA ALA A 13 0.68 -6.50 60.89
C ALA A 13 0.37 -6.26 62.38
N LYS A 14 -0.91 -6.30 62.79
CA LYS A 14 -1.30 -6.16 64.19
C LYS A 14 -0.93 -7.38 65.04
N ASP A 15 -1.03 -8.58 64.46
CA ASP A 15 -0.73 -9.83 65.16
C ASP A 15 0.78 -9.99 65.45
N ILE A 16 1.65 -9.42 64.60
CA ILE A 16 3.12 -9.43 64.79
C ILE A 16 3.55 -8.46 65.91
N ILE A 17 2.90 -7.30 66.04
CA ILE A 17 3.23 -6.32 67.09
C ILE A 17 2.78 -6.80 68.48
N LEU A 18 1.73 -7.65 68.55
CA LEU A 18 1.16 -8.17 69.80
C LEU A 18 1.76 -9.51 70.26
N GLY A 19 2.75 -10.06 69.55
CA GLY A 19 3.45 -11.29 69.98
C GLY A 19 2.60 -12.56 69.97
N LEU A 20 1.51 -12.59 69.19
CA LEU A 20 0.64 -13.76 69.08
C LEU A 20 1.18 -14.73 68.03
N ALA A 21 1.25 -16.02 68.37
CA ALA A 21 1.80 -17.05 67.50
C ALA A 21 1.01 -17.16 66.18
N PRO A 22 1.67 -17.22 65.01
CA PRO A 22 1.01 -17.31 63.72
C PRO A 22 0.28 -18.65 63.57
N SER A 23 -1.05 -18.62 63.47
CA SER A 23 -1.86 -19.79 63.13
C SER A 23 -1.82 -19.99 61.62
N GLY A 24 -0.84 -20.76 61.15
CA GLY A 24 -0.67 -21.11 59.74
C GLY A 24 0.02 -22.45 59.60
N GLN A 25 -0.65 -23.39 58.93
CA GLN A 25 -0.20 -24.76 58.67
C GLN A 25 1.14 -24.77 57.91
N ALA A 26 2.08 -25.62 58.35
CA ALA A 26 3.41 -25.74 57.77
C ALA A 26 3.40 -26.18 56.28
N PRO A 27 4.36 -25.73 55.46
CA PRO A 27 4.45 -26.11 54.05
C PRO A 27 4.85 -27.60 53.92
N ARG A 28 4.16 -28.33 53.04
CA ARG A 28 4.51 -29.71 52.68
C ARG A 28 5.86 -29.76 51.96
N GLN A 29 6.69 -30.73 52.34
CA GLN A 29 7.99 -31.03 51.73
C GLN A 29 7.87 -31.34 50.22
N PRO A 30 8.88 -30.99 49.41
CA PRO A 30 8.97 -31.39 48.01
C PRO A 30 9.32 -32.87 47.87
N LYS A 31 8.60 -33.58 47.00
CA LYS A 31 8.89 -34.98 46.63
C LYS A 31 10.15 -35.05 45.77
N GLU A 32 11.08 -35.89 46.20
CA GLU A 32 12.30 -36.25 45.50
C GLU A 32 12.01 -36.90 44.15
N GLY A 33 12.83 -36.55 43.15
CA GLY A 33 12.83 -37.16 41.82
C GLY A 33 13.62 -38.47 41.80
N ILE A 34 13.05 -39.49 41.15
CA ILE A 34 13.74 -40.73 40.83
C ILE A 34 14.05 -40.72 39.33
N ALA A 35 15.34 -40.77 39.01
CA ALA A 35 15.84 -41.01 37.67
C ALA A 35 15.78 -42.51 37.35
N HIS A 36 15.15 -42.88 36.25
CA HIS A 36 15.39 -44.16 35.58
C HIS A 36 15.64 -43.92 34.08
N ALA A 37 16.80 -44.40 33.65
CA ALA A 37 17.23 -44.51 32.25
C ALA A 37 16.70 -45.84 31.63
N PRO A 38 16.87 -46.07 30.31
CA PRO A 38 15.87 -46.63 29.40
C PRO A 38 15.99 -48.15 29.15
N PRO A 39 15.10 -48.71 28.28
CA PRO A 39 15.65 -49.39 27.11
C PRO A 39 14.90 -49.17 25.77
N LYS A 40 15.66 -49.41 24.69
CA LYS A 40 15.31 -49.57 23.27
C LYS A 40 14.06 -50.43 23.02
N VAL A 41 13.37 -50.20 21.88
CA VAL A 41 13.30 -51.09 20.70
C VAL A 41 12.09 -50.74 19.77
N GLU A 42 12.35 -50.78 18.45
CA GLU A 42 11.47 -51.02 17.28
C GLU A 42 10.45 -49.99 16.72
N THR A 43 10.85 -49.42 15.57
CA THR A 43 10.04 -49.04 14.38
C THR A 43 9.20 -50.20 13.82
N PRO A 44 7.97 -49.97 13.29
CA PRO A 44 7.78 -49.84 11.82
C PRO A 44 6.58 -48.92 11.42
N PRO A 45 6.04 -48.94 10.18
CA PRO A 45 6.42 -48.12 9.04
C PRO A 45 5.41 -47.01 8.65
N ARG A 46 5.87 -46.14 7.75
CA ARG A 46 5.21 -44.99 7.11
C ARG A 46 3.77 -45.20 6.61
N GLN A 47 2.91 -44.21 6.90
CA GLN A 47 1.87 -43.72 6.00
C GLN A 47 1.88 -42.17 5.97
N PRO A 48 1.58 -41.52 4.82
CA PRO A 48 1.74 -40.08 4.65
C PRO A 48 0.52 -39.33 5.19
N SER A 49 0.67 -38.63 6.31
CA SER A 49 -0.37 -37.72 6.83
C SER A 49 -0.14 -36.29 6.36
N VAL A 50 -1.23 -35.74 5.82
CA VAL A 50 -1.47 -34.37 5.38
C VAL A 50 -1.06 -33.35 6.46
N PRO A 51 -0.47 -32.18 6.11
CA PRO A 51 -0.09 -31.17 7.09
C PRO A 51 -1.33 -30.69 7.87
N PRO A 52 -1.30 -30.68 9.22
CA PRO A 52 -2.40 -30.16 10.01
C PRO A 52 -2.52 -28.64 9.79
N PRO A 53 -3.72 -28.07 9.93
CA PRO A 53 -3.93 -26.62 9.84
C PRO A 53 -3.06 -25.92 10.88
N ARG A 54 -2.45 -24.79 10.51
CA ARG A 54 -1.76 -23.91 11.45
C ARG A 54 -2.73 -23.54 12.56
N ASP A 55 -2.46 -24.04 13.76
CA ASP A 55 -3.27 -23.75 14.94
C ASP A 55 -2.87 -22.34 15.44
N ASP A 56 -3.37 -21.31 14.77
CA ASP A 56 -3.06 -19.89 15.04
C ASP A 56 -3.34 -19.51 16.51
N ARG A 57 -4.18 -20.27 17.20
CA ARG A 57 -4.43 -20.14 18.64
C ARG A 57 -3.22 -20.56 19.49
N ALA A 58 -2.46 -21.57 19.08
CA ALA A 58 -1.23 -21.97 19.76
C ALA A 58 -0.13 -20.91 19.58
N VAL A 59 -0.05 -20.32 18.38
CA VAL A 59 0.86 -19.21 18.07
C VAL A 59 0.48 -17.97 18.88
N GLN A 60 -0.79 -17.60 18.95
CA GLN A 60 -1.25 -16.49 19.79
C GLN A 60 -0.97 -16.70 21.29
N ARG A 61 -1.14 -17.93 21.81
CA ARG A 61 -0.79 -18.23 23.21
C ARG A 61 0.70 -18.09 23.48
N LEU A 62 1.54 -18.58 22.57
CA LEU A 62 3.00 -18.43 22.67
C LEU A 62 3.43 -16.96 22.57
N GLN A 63 2.78 -16.19 21.69
CA GLN A 63 3.06 -14.76 21.53
C GLN A 63 2.64 -13.97 22.78
N SER A 64 1.51 -14.31 23.40
CA SER A 64 1.07 -13.72 24.66
C SER A 64 2.00 -14.11 25.83
N GLN A 65 2.43 -15.38 25.91
CA GLN A 65 3.42 -15.81 26.90
C GLN A 65 4.76 -15.07 26.74
N MET A 66 5.22 -14.87 25.51
CA MET A 66 6.47 -14.15 25.25
C MET A 66 6.37 -12.69 25.72
N GLN A 67 5.24 -12.03 25.47
CA GLN A 67 4.99 -10.66 25.96
C GLN A 67 4.94 -10.59 27.48
N GLN A 68 4.31 -11.55 28.16
CA GLN A 68 4.31 -11.62 29.62
C GLN A 68 5.72 -11.82 30.20
N ILE A 69 6.54 -12.68 29.57
CA ILE A 69 7.94 -12.89 29.99
C ILE A 69 8.76 -11.61 29.79
N GLN A 70 8.57 -10.90 28.68
CA GLN A 70 9.24 -9.63 28.43
C GLN A 70 8.82 -8.53 29.42
N GLN A 71 7.56 -8.53 29.86
CA GLN A 71 7.08 -7.61 30.88
C GLN A 71 7.69 -7.93 32.25
N HIS A 72 7.67 -9.20 32.66
CA HIS A 72 8.32 -9.63 33.90
C HIS A 72 9.83 -9.34 33.90
N HIS A 73 10.51 -9.52 32.77
CA HIS A 73 11.93 -9.20 32.67
C HIS A 73 12.21 -7.70 32.89
N ARG A 74 11.35 -6.81 32.35
CA ARG A 74 11.44 -5.37 32.58
C ARG A 74 11.18 -4.99 34.04
N GLU A 75 10.18 -5.60 34.67
CA GLU A 75 9.88 -5.39 36.09
C GLU A 75 11.03 -5.84 36.99
N LEU A 76 11.65 -6.98 36.67
CA LEU A 76 12.77 -7.55 37.43
C LEU A 76 14.03 -6.70 37.32
N LEU A 77 14.35 -6.17 36.12
CA LEU A 77 15.43 -5.20 35.93
C LEU A 77 15.18 -3.89 36.68
N SER A 78 13.94 -3.40 36.70
CA SER A 78 13.56 -2.21 37.47
C SER A 78 13.73 -2.43 38.98
N ALA A 79 13.28 -3.58 39.48
CA ALA A 79 13.43 -3.98 40.88
C ALA A 79 14.90 -4.15 41.27
N GLU A 80 15.73 -4.75 40.41
CA GLU A 80 17.17 -4.88 40.61
C GLU A 80 17.84 -3.50 40.72
N LYS A 81 17.50 -2.58 39.81
CA LYS A 81 18.04 -1.21 39.83
C LYS A 81 17.64 -0.45 41.11
N ALA A 82 16.41 -0.64 41.58
CA ALA A 82 15.95 -0.08 42.85
C ALA A 82 16.67 -0.68 44.07
N ALA A 83 16.94 -1.99 44.05
CA ALA A 83 17.68 -2.68 45.10
C ALA A 83 19.15 -2.21 45.16
N ARG A 84 19.83 -2.05 44.01
CA ARG A 84 21.20 -1.50 43.95
C ARG A 84 21.28 -0.11 44.56
N LYS A 85 20.32 0.77 44.24
CA LYS A 85 20.26 2.13 44.80
C LYS A 85 20.08 2.14 46.32
N ARG A 86 19.32 1.18 46.88
CA ARG A 86 19.18 1.02 48.34
C ARG A 86 20.47 0.50 48.98
N LEU A 87 21.17 -0.41 48.31
CA LEU A 87 22.43 -0.96 48.79
C LEU A 87 23.52 0.12 48.85
N GLU A 88 23.61 0.95 47.81
CA GLU A 88 24.52 2.09 47.70
C GLU A 88 24.25 3.13 48.81
N ALA A 89 22.97 3.49 49.03
CA ALA A 89 22.59 4.38 50.12
C ALA A 89 22.94 3.84 51.52
N ASN A 90 22.84 2.52 51.71
CA ASN A 90 23.26 1.86 52.96
C ASN A 90 24.79 1.86 53.10
N GLN A 91 25.54 1.66 52.02
CA GLN A 91 27.00 1.73 52.02
C GLN A 91 27.49 3.13 52.39
N ASP A 92 26.89 4.17 51.82
CA ASP A 92 27.18 5.58 52.16
C ASP A 92 26.89 5.88 53.63
N ALA A 93 25.77 5.37 54.16
CA ALA A 93 25.43 5.54 55.58
C ALA A 93 26.43 4.85 56.50
N LEU A 94 26.94 3.68 56.09
CA LEU A 94 27.93 2.93 56.85
C LEU A 94 29.32 3.58 56.79
N GLN A 95 29.72 4.11 55.62
CA GLN A 95 30.94 4.92 55.47
C GLN A 95 30.91 6.17 56.34
N ARG A 96 29.76 6.88 56.40
CA ARG A 96 29.61 8.03 57.32
C ARG A 96 29.73 7.63 58.79
N ARG A 97 29.24 6.44 59.17
CA ARG A 97 29.39 5.94 60.55
C ARG A 97 30.82 5.53 60.87
N LEU A 98 31.55 4.96 59.92
CA LEU A 98 32.96 4.61 60.08
C LEU A 98 33.84 5.87 60.17
N LEU A 99 33.59 6.89 59.34
CA LEU A 99 34.25 8.19 59.42
C LEU A 99 33.99 8.93 60.75
N ASN A 100 32.83 8.71 61.38
CA ASN A 100 32.52 9.25 62.71
C ASN A 100 33.04 8.37 63.87
N SER A 101 33.47 7.14 63.60
CA SER A 101 33.99 6.18 64.58
C SER A 101 35.52 6.20 64.68
N GLU A 102 36.22 6.93 63.80
CA GLU A 102 37.66 7.17 63.85
C GLU A 102 38.02 8.50 64.53
N SER A 103 37.44 8.77 65.70
CA SER A 103 37.97 9.79 66.62
C SER A 103 38.19 9.13 67.97
N GLY A 104 39.48 8.97 68.27
CA GLY A 104 39.98 8.19 69.38
C GLY A 104 39.48 8.63 70.75
N LEU A 105 39.62 7.67 71.67
CA LEU A 105 39.71 7.80 73.12
C LEU A 105 40.03 9.24 73.57
N GLN A 106 39.03 9.94 74.07
CA GLN A 106 39.12 11.31 74.58
C GLN A 106 38.90 11.35 76.10
N PRO A 107 39.50 12.31 76.82
CA PRO A 107 39.82 12.27 78.24
C PRO A 107 38.64 12.51 79.21
N ARG A 108 37.40 12.32 78.75
CA ARG A 108 36.19 12.72 79.49
C ARG A 108 35.89 11.84 80.70
N ASP A 109 36.29 10.58 80.66
CA ASP A 109 36.05 9.63 81.75
C ASP A 109 36.95 9.86 82.98
N LEU A 110 38.01 10.69 82.86
CA LEU A 110 38.91 11.03 83.97
C LEU A 110 38.44 12.27 84.76
N ASP A 111 37.69 13.17 84.12
CA ASP A 111 37.13 14.36 84.77
C ASP A 111 35.86 14.05 85.59
N ASP A 112 35.07 13.05 85.16
CA ASP A 112 33.89 12.61 85.91
C ASP A 112 34.26 11.89 87.23
N VAL A 113 35.39 11.16 87.26
CA VAL A 113 35.93 10.57 88.49
C VAL A 113 36.49 11.63 89.44
N LYS A 114 37.16 12.67 88.92
CA LYS A 114 37.64 13.81 89.74
C LYS A 114 36.49 14.61 90.37
N ARG A 115 35.39 14.81 89.65
CA ARG A 115 34.18 15.46 90.17
C ARG A 115 33.52 14.68 91.31
N HIS A 116 33.58 13.35 91.29
CA HIS A 116 33.03 12.52 92.36
C HIS A 116 33.86 12.58 93.65
N ILE A 117 35.19 12.69 93.56
CA ILE A 117 36.07 12.84 94.74
C ILE A 117 35.87 14.21 95.41
N GLY A 118 35.73 15.29 94.63
CA GLY A 118 35.49 16.63 95.19
C GLY A 118 34.17 16.76 95.96
N ASN A 119 33.12 16.04 95.55
CA ASN A 119 31.83 16.05 96.25
C ASN A 119 31.84 15.28 97.59
N VAL A 120 32.75 14.31 97.76
CA VAL A 120 32.92 13.59 99.03
C VAL A 120 33.70 14.44 100.03
N ASP A 121 34.72 15.17 99.56
CA ASP A 121 35.55 16.04 100.39
C ASP A 121 34.75 17.24 100.95
N ALA A 122 33.87 17.84 100.13
CA ALA A 122 32.95 18.89 100.57
C ALA A 122 31.98 18.41 101.68
N LYS A 123 31.51 17.15 101.61
CA LYS A 123 30.63 16.57 102.64
C LYS A 123 31.38 16.30 103.95
N LEU A 124 32.66 15.92 103.89
CA LEU A 124 33.49 15.73 105.09
C LEU A 124 33.80 17.06 105.79
N MET A 125 34.04 18.15 105.04
CA MET A 125 34.21 19.49 105.61
C MET A 125 32.96 20.01 106.30
N MET A 126 31.77 19.79 105.74
CA MET A 126 30.51 20.19 106.38
C MET A 126 30.27 19.46 107.70
N MET A 127 30.56 18.16 107.75
CA MET A 127 30.41 17.36 108.96
C MET A 127 31.39 17.78 110.07
N ASN A 128 32.60 18.21 109.71
CA ASN A 128 33.58 18.71 110.67
C ASN A 128 33.17 20.07 111.28
N ASN A 129 32.48 20.91 110.51
CA ASN A 129 31.88 22.15 111.01
C ASN A 129 30.71 21.88 111.96
N ASP A 130 29.86 20.90 111.67
CA ASP A 130 28.74 20.53 112.53
C ASP A 130 29.22 19.96 113.89
N ILE A 131 30.28 19.16 113.90
CA ILE A 131 30.91 18.65 115.13
C ILE A 131 31.52 19.79 115.97
N SER A 132 32.12 20.79 115.32
CA SER A 132 32.65 21.99 115.99
C SER A 132 31.52 22.87 116.55
N GLY A 133 30.39 22.96 115.85
CA GLY A 133 29.18 23.65 116.32
C GLY A 133 28.57 23.01 117.57
N LEU A 134 28.52 21.68 117.62
CA LEU A 134 28.02 20.93 118.78
C LEU A 134 28.91 21.11 120.01
N ARG A 135 30.24 21.13 119.86
CA ARG A 135 31.17 21.35 120.98
C ARG A 135 30.99 22.73 121.62
N ASN A 136 30.85 23.77 120.78
CA ASN A 136 30.59 25.14 121.24
C ASN A 136 29.22 25.31 121.93
N ALA A 137 28.21 24.52 121.55
CA ALA A 137 26.89 24.55 122.18
C ALA A 137 26.91 23.90 123.58
N VAL A 138 27.67 22.83 123.75
CA VAL A 138 27.82 22.13 125.04
C VAL A 138 28.62 23.00 126.04
N ASP A 139 29.69 23.66 125.60
CA ASP A 139 30.48 24.57 126.47
C ASP A 139 29.66 25.77 126.96
N ARG A 140 28.74 26.29 126.14
CA ARG A 140 27.79 27.34 126.56
C ARG A 140 26.80 26.85 127.61
N GLN A 141 26.23 25.65 127.44
CA GLN A 141 25.31 25.09 128.43
C GLN A 141 25.97 24.80 129.78
N VAL A 142 27.26 24.42 129.80
CA VAL A 142 28.01 24.23 131.06
C VAL A 142 28.30 25.56 131.76
N ASN A 143 28.60 26.63 131.02
CA ASN A 143 28.76 27.97 131.59
C ASN A 143 27.43 28.57 132.10
N ASP A 144 26.32 28.33 131.40
CA ASP A 144 25.00 28.79 131.84
C ASP A 144 24.56 28.10 133.15
N LEU A 145 24.90 26.81 133.34
CA LEU A 145 24.66 26.10 134.60
C LEU A 145 25.51 26.61 135.78
N MET A 146 26.72 27.13 135.53
CA MET A 146 27.53 27.80 136.55
C MET A 146 27.00 29.19 136.91
N HIS A 147 26.45 29.94 135.95
CA HIS A 147 25.81 31.23 136.20
C HIS A 147 24.50 31.10 137.01
N ILE A 148 23.68 30.09 136.72
CA ILE A 148 22.44 29.81 137.47
C ILE A 148 22.72 29.41 138.92
N ASN A 149 23.80 28.65 139.18
CA ASN A 149 24.18 28.25 140.54
C ASN A 149 24.68 29.44 141.41
N ASN A 150 25.26 30.48 140.78
CA ASN A 150 25.68 31.71 141.47
C ASN A 150 24.52 32.69 141.71
N GLU A 151 23.48 32.71 140.85
CA GLU A 151 22.28 33.54 141.04
C GLU A 151 21.37 33.06 142.19
N ILE A 152 21.35 31.75 142.48
CA ILE A 152 20.51 31.18 143.55
C ILE A 152 21.05 31.52 144.95
N LYS A 153 22.37 31.73 145.11
CA LYS A 153 23.00 32.11 146.39
C LYS A 153 22.80 33.57 146.80
N ASN A 154 22.41 34.45 145.89
CA ASN A 154 22.38 35.91 146.09
C ASN A 154 20.98 36.55 146.03
N ARG A 155 19.89 35.78 146.18
CA ARG A 155 18.54 36.35 146.13
C ARG A 155 18.12 37.01 147.46
N PRO A 156 17.85 38.33 147.49
CA PRO A 156 17.20 38.97 148.64
C PRO A 156 15.73 38.55 148.75
N VAL A 157 15.27 38.33 149.99
CA VAL A 157 13.88 37.98 150.34
C VAL A 157 12.96 39.16 149.99
N VAL A 158 12.05 38.97 149.02
CA VAL A 158 11.12 40.00 148.54
C VAL A 158 9.72 39.84 149.14
N ASP A 159 9.24 40.96 149.64
CA ASP A 159 7.99 41.27 150.33
C ASP A 159 6.70 40.85 149.57
N PRO A 160 5.78 40.06 150.18
CA PRO A 160 4.58 39.51 149.52
C PRO A 160 3.57 40.52 148.96
N ALA A 161 3.58 41.78 149.40
CA ALA A 161 2.58 42.77 148.98
C ALA A 161 2.77 43.31 147.54
N LYS A 162 3.96 43.15 146.94
CA LYS A 162 4.25 43.58 145.57
C LYS A 162 3.89 42.54 144.49
N LEU A 163 3.65 41.28 144.89
CA LEU A 163 3.34 40.17 143.99
C LEU A 163 1.90 40.22 143.47
N THR A 164 0.94 40.66 144.28
CA THR A 164 -0.48 40.64 143.90
C THR A 164 -0.82 41.65 142.80
N ASN A 165 -0.08 42.75 142.68
CA ASN A 165 -0.35 43.78 141.67
C ASN A 165 0.31 43.46 140.31
N THR A 166 1.39 42.69 140.31
CA THR A 166 2.08 42.24 139.08
C THR A 166 1.34 41.07 138.41
N THR A 167 0.71 40.18 139.19
CA THR A 167 -0.11 39.09 138.65
C THR A 167 -1.31 39.60 137.84
N SER A 168 -2.02 40.63 138.33
CA SER A 168 -3.17 41.22 137.63
C SER A 168 -2.80 41.87 136.29
N GLN A 169 -1.62 42.49 136.20
CA GLN A 169 -1.13 43.09 134.95
C GLN A 169 -0.67 42.03 133.94
N LEU A 170 -0.16 40.89 134.41
CA LEU A 170 0.23 39.78 133.55
C LEU A 170 -0.99 39.08 132.92
N ASP A 171 -2.08 38.94 133.67
CA ASP A 171 -3.32 38.34 133.14
C ASP A 171 -3.96 39.21 132.04
N GLY A 172 -3.89 40.53 132.15
CA GLY A 172 -4.32 41.46 131.09
C GLY A 172 -3.48 41.29 129.81
N LYS A 173 -2.15 41.28 129.95
CA LYS A 173 -1.23 41.08 128.81
C LYS A 173 -1.38 39.70 128.16
N MET A 174 -1.66 38.65 128.94
CA MET A 174 -1.93 37.32 128.40
C MET A 174 -3.21 37.28 127.57
N ARG A 175 -4.25 38.01 127.98
CA ARG A 175 -5.50 38.10 127.24
C ARG A 175 -5.30 38.83 125.90
N ASP A 176 -4.54 39.92 125.90
CA ASP A 176 -4.20 40.67 124.68
C ASP A 176 -3.32 39.85 123.73
N LEU A 177 -2.31 39.13 124.25
CA LEU A 177 -1.49 38.20 123.45
C LEU A 177 -2.32 37.07 122.87
N HIS A 178 -3.30 36.54 123.62
CA HIS A 178 -4.21 35.52 123.10
C HIS A 178 -5.08 36.07 121.96
N GLY A 179 -5.54 37.32 122.09
CA GLY A 179 -6.24 38.05 121.02
C GLY A 179 -5.38 38.20 119.76
N GLN A 180 -4.17 38.74 119.91
CA GLN A 180 -3.21 38.90 118.81
C GLN A 180 -2.85 37.56 118.16
N MET A 181 -2.70 36.50 118.94
CA MET A 181 -2.41 35.15 118.43
C MET A 181 -3.58 34.57 117.63
N MET A 182 -4.82 34.81 118.06
CA MET A 182 -6.02 34.37 117.31
C MET A 182 -6.17 35.15 116.00
N GLU A 183 -5.90 36.46 115.99
CA GLU A 183 -5.88 37.28 114.78
C GLU A 183 -4.77 36.83 113.81
N LEU A 184 -3.56 36.57 114.32
CA LEU A 184 -2.45 36.01 113.52
C LEU A 184 -2.81 34.65 112.92
N LYS A 185 -3.43 33.77 113.70
CA LYS A 185 -3.89 32.46 113.21
C LYS A 185 -4.95 32.61 112.12
N GLN A 186 -5.89 33.54 112.28
CA GLN A 186 -6.91 33.81 111.27
C GLN A 186 -6.29 34.40 109.99
N SER A 187 -5.35 35.34 110.14
CA SER A 187 -4.58 35.93 109.04
C SER A 187 -3.77 34.89 108.29
N LEU A 188 -3.04 34.02 109.01
CA LEU A 188 -2.24 32.95 108.42
C LEU A 188 -3.10 31.93 107.67
N ASN A 189 -4.26 31.56 108.22
CA ASN A 189 -5.18 30.65 107.54
C ASN A 189 -5.78 31.28 106.28
N LYS A 190 -6.11 32.58 106.32
CA LYS A 190 -6.56 33.32 105.16
C LYS A 190 -5.47 33.39 104.09
N GLU A 191 -4.24 33.72 104.48
CA GLU A 191 -3.10 33.77 103.56
C GLU A 191 -2.79 32.40 102.95
N LYS A 192 -2.87 31.32 103.74
CA LYS A 192 -2.71 29.96 103.23
C LYS A 192 -3.78 29.62 102.19
N TYR A 193 -5.03 29.98 102.44
CA TYR A 193 -6.14 29.78 101.50
C TYR A 193 -5.95 30.61 100.22
N ASP A 194 -5.54 31.87 100.35
CA ASP A 194 -5.30 32.76 99.22
C ASP A 194 -4.13 32.25 98.36
N ARG A 195 -3.02 31.80 98.97
CA ARG A 195 -1.91 31.16 98.24
C ARG A 195 -2.32 29.87 97.53
N GLU A 196 -3.17 29.05 98.15
CA GLU A 196 -3.67 27.83 97.51
C GLU A 196 -4.59 28.14 96.33
N ARG A 197 -5.42 29.18 96.45
CA ARG A 197 -6.24 29.69 95.35
C ARG A 197 -5.39 30.25 94.21
N ASP A 198 -4.36 31.03 94.52
CA ASP A 198 -3.44 31.60 93.54
C ASP A 198 -2.60 30.52 92.86
N ALA A 199 -2.15 29.50 93.60
CA ALA A 199 -1.46 28.34 93.05
C ALA A 199 -2.35 27.55 92.09
N LYS A 200 -3.63 27.35 92.43
CA LYS A 200 -4.61 26.72 91.52
C LYS A 200 -4.83 27.56 90.27
N SER A 201 -5.05 28.87 90.42
CA SER A 201 -5.22 29.78 89.28
C SER A 201 -3.98 29.81 88.37
N THR A 202 -2.79 29.79 88.96
CA THR A 202 -1.52 29.77 88.21
C THR A 202 -1.33 28.44 87.50
N GLY A 203 -1.66 27.32 88.16
CA GLY A 203 -1.62 25.99 87.56
C GLY A 203 -2.56 25.85 86.37
N GLU A 204 -3.79 26.38 86.48
CA GLU A 204 -4.75 26.42 85.36
C GLU A 204 -4.22 27.26 84.18
N SER A 205 -3.66 28.44 84.46
CA SER A 205 -3.03 29.27 83.43
C SER A 205 -1.86 28.57 82.74
N ILE A 206 -1.00 27.89 83.50
CA ILE A 206 0.11 27.09 82.94
C ILE A 206 -0.42 25.95 82.08
N THR A 207 -1.48 25.27 82.51
CA THR A 207 -2.08 24.16 81.74
C THR A 207 -2.64 24.67 80.41
N ARG A 208 -3.37 25.79 80.43
CA ARG A 208 -3.87 26.43 79.20
C ARG A 208 -2.75 26.88 78.27
N LEU A 209 -1.65 27.42 78.81
CA LEU A 209 -0.47 27.78 78.01
C LEU A 209 0.20 26.55 77.40
N GLN A 210 0.33 25.45 78.15
CA GLN A 210 0.89 24.20 77.64
C GLN A 210 0.02 23.60 76.53
N ASP A 211 -1.30 23.62 76.69
CA ASP A 211 -2.23 23.16 75.67
C ASP A 211 -2.19 24.05 74.42
N PHE A 212 -2.08 25.36 74.58
CA PHE A 212 -1.89 26.30 73.47
C PHE A 212 -0.59 26.05 72.70
N ILE A 213 0.52 25.80 73.41
CA ILE A 213 1.82 25.46 72.78
C ILE A 213 1.71 24.14 72.02
N ARG A 214 1.11 23.09 72.61
CA ARG A 214 0.89 21.80 71.94
C ARG A 214 0.03 21.95 70.68
N GLN A 215 -1.04 22.73 70.75
CA GLN A 215 -1.89 23.00 69.60
C GLN A 215 -1.14 23.78 68.51
N GLN A 216 -0.31 24.76 68.90
CA GLN A 216 0.52 25.52 67.98
C GLN A 216 1.57 24.62 67.29
N ASP A 217 2.21 23.72 68.02
CA ASP A 217 3.21 22.80 67.47
C ASP A 217 2.57 21.76 66.54
N GLN A 218 1.37 21.27 66.89
CA GLN A 218 0.59 20.42 65.99
C GLN A 218 0.22 21.16 64.70
N ALA A 219 -0.26 22.41 64.80
CA ALA A 219 -0.60 23.23 63.63
C ALA A 219 0.65 23.51 62.76
N LYS A 220 1.81 23.78 63.36
CA LYS A 220 3.08 23.93 62.64
C LYS A 220 3.50 22.64 61.93
N ALA A 221 3.38 21.49 62.60
CA ALA A 221 3.68 20.19 61.99
C ALA A 221 2.76 19.90 60.80
N ASP A 222 1.48 20.22 60.90
CA ASP A 222 0.51 20.07 59.81
C ASP A 222 0.84 21.01 58.63
N ILE A 223 1.22 22.27 58.90
CA ILE A 223 1.67 23.22 57.86
C ILE A 223 2.92 22.69 57.16
N LEU A 224 3.91 22.20 57.90
CA LEU A 224 5.14 21.65 57.32
C LEU A 224 4.87 20.41 56.47
N ASN A 225 3.99 19.50 56.93
CA ASN A 225 3.57 18.34 56.16
C ASN A 225 2.82 18.74 54.88
N ASN A 226 1.94 19.74 54.95
CA ASN A 226 1.23 20.26 53.79
C ASN A 226 2.16 20.95 52.79
N LEU A 227 3.16 21.70 53.25
CA LEU A 227 4.18 22.31 52.40
C LEU A 227 5.05 21.25 51.71
N SER A 228 5.42 20.19 52.42
CA SER A 228 6.15 19.05 51.84
C SER A 228 5.34 18.35 50.75
N ARG A 229 4.08 18.01 51.04
CA ARG A 229 3.15 17.42 50.05
C ARG A 229 2.94 18.35 48.86
N LYS A 230 2.77 19.65 49.08
CA LYS A 230 2.66 20.64 47.99
C LYS A 230 3.89 20.64 47.10
N SER A 231 5.10 20.59 47.68
CA SER A 231 6.35 20.53 46.91
C SER A 231 6.43 19.25 46.06
N GLU A 232 5.97 18.11 46.56
CA GLU A 232 5.91 16.87 45.80
C GLU A 232 4.89 16.94 44.65
N VAL A 233 3.71 17.52 44.89
CA VAL A 233 2.69 17.75 43.86
C VAL A 233 3.22 18.70 42.78
N ASP A 234 3.88 19.80 43.16
CA ASP A 234 4.48 20.75 42.20
C ASP A 234 5.56 20.07 41.35
N LYS A 235 6.39 19.18 41.93
CA LYS A 235 7.37 18.38 41.18
C LYS A 235 6.69 17.42 40.21
N LEU A 236 5.60 16.78 40.63
CA LEU A 236 4.84 15.87 39.77
C LEU A 236 4.22 16.62 38.59
N ILE A 237 3.56 17.75 38.85
CA ILE A 237 2.95 18.61 37.81
C ILE A 237 4.00 19.08 36.82
N ARG A 238 5.17 19.55 37.28
CA ARG A 238 6.28 19.93 36.40
C ARG A 238 6.74 18.76 35.53
N SER A 239 6.98 17.60 36.14
CA SER A 239 7.41 16.42 35.38
C SER A 239 6.36 15.96 34.35
N GLN A 240 5.07 16.12 34.66
CA GLN A 240 3.98 15.78 33.75
C GLN A 240 3.89 16.79 32.61
N SER A 241 4.06 18.08 32.92
CA SER A 241 4.13 19.16 31.92
C SER A 241 5.32 18.97 30.98
N ASP A 242 6.48 18.59 31.50
CA ASP A 242 7.68 18.35 30.69
C ASP A 242 7.49 17.15 29.75
N ARG A 243 6.90 16.05 30.26
CA ARG A 243 6.54 14.89 29.43
C ARG A 243 5.50 15.22 28.37
N ALA A 244 4.50 16.05 28.70
CA ALA A 244 3.51 16.49 27.73
C ALA A 244 4.17 17.33 26.62
N ALA A 245 5.06 18.26 26.98
CA ALA A 245 5.80 19.07 26.01
C ALA A 245 6.75 18.23 25.15
N GLU A 246 7.37 17.18 25.70
CA GLU A 246 8.20 16.23 24.95
C GLU A 246 7.37 15.41 23.96
N ASN A 247 6.24 14.85 24.40
CA ASN A 247 5.31 14.13 23.53
C ASN A 247 4.77 15.02 22.39
N ASP A 248 4.45 16.29 22.67
CA ASP A 248 3.99 17.24 21.65
C ASP A 248 5.08 17.55 20.63
N ARG A 249 6.36 17.66 21.06
CA ARG A 249 7.50 17.82 20.15
C ARG A 249 7.69 16.60 19.26
N ASP A 250 7.64 15.40 19.84
CA ASP A 250 7.78 14.15 19.08
C ASP A 250 6.63 13.97 18.08
N MET A 251 5.41 14.28 18.49
CA MET A 251 4.24 14.24 17.61
C MET A 251 4.37 15.25 16.47
N LYS A 252 4.83 16.47 16.75
CA LYS A 252 5.10 17.48 15.74
C LYS A 252 6.19 17.03 14.75
N LEU A 253 7.32 16.52 15.25
CA LEU A 253 8.40 15.99 14.40
C LEU A 253 7.91 14.84 13.51
N HIS A 254 7.08 13.95 14.05
CA HIS A 254 6.47 12.87 13.29
C HIS A 254 5.58 13.39 12.15
N TYR A 255 4.73 14.40 12.41
CA TYR A 255 3.90 15.01 11.36
C TYR A 255 4.72 15.78 10.33
N ASP A 256 5.76 16.52 10.76
CA ASP A 256 6.66 17.22 9.85
C ASP A 256 7.41 16.24 8.93
N ASN A 257 7.85 15.09 9.47
CA ASN A 257 8.47 14.02 8.67
C ASN A 257 7.48 13.41 7.67
N GLN A 258 6.25 13.11 8.08
CA GLN A 258 5.21 12.61 7.16
C GLN A 258 4.89 13.63 6.05
N LEU A 259 4.83 14.92 6.39
CA LEU A 259 4.59 15.98 5.42
C LEU A 259 5.72 16.04 4.39
N ASN A 260 6.97 15.90 4.84
CA ASN A 260 8.15 15.86 3.96
C ASN A 260 8.13 14.63 3.05
N GLU A 261 7.84 13.44 3.58
CA GLU A 261 7.72 12.21 2.79
C GLU A 261 6.64 12.33 1.70
N HIS A 262 5.46 12.86 2.05
CA HIS A 262 4.39 13.10 1.08
C HIS A 262 4.78 14.16 0.04
N SER A 263 5.51 15.21 0.44
CA SER A 263 6.04 16.22 -0.48
C SER A 263 7.02 15.61 -1.49
N GLU A 264 7.94 14.76 -1.03
CA GLU A 264 8.90 14.05 -1.89
C GLU A 264 8.20 13.08 -2.86
N GLN A 265 7.18 12.35 -2.39
CA GLN A 265 6.34 11.50 -3.23
C GLN A 265 5.64 12.31 -4.31
N MET A 266 5.02 13.45 -3.96
CA MET A 266 4.38 14.35 -4.91
C MET A 266 5.36 14.90 -5.96
N GLN A 267 6.58 15.26 -5.54
CA GLN A 267 7.62 15.72 -6.46
C GLN A 267 8.06 14.61 -7.42
N THR A 268 8.16 13.37 -6.93
CA THR A 268 8.52 12.19 -7.74
C THR A 268 7.43 11.90 -8.78
N ILE A 269 6.16 11.93 -8.38
CA ILE A 269 5.02 11.77 -9.30
C ILE A 269 5.02 12.88 -10.36
N ALA A 270 5.25 14.14 -9.97
CA ALA A 270 5.33 15.26 -10.91
C ALA A 270 6.46 15.08 -11.95
N LYS A 271 7.64 14.61 -11.52
CA LYS A 271 8.76 14.26 -12.43
C LYS A 271 8.39 13.11 -13.37
N GLN A 272 7.68 12.10 -12.89
CA GLN A 272 7.22 10.99 -13.73
C GLN A 272 6.21 11.45 -14.79
N VAL A 273 5.20 12.22 -14.39
CA VAL A 273 4.17 12.74 -15.29
C VAL A 273 4.78 13.62 -16.39
N THR A 274 5.75 14.47 -16.04
CA THR A 274 6.45 15.32 -17.02
C THR A 274 7.30 14.49 -17.99
N SER A 275 8.00 13.45 -17.51
CA SER A 275 8.74 12.51 -18.36
C SER A 275 7.82 11.75 -19.32
N GLU A 276 6.69 11.23 -18.83
CA GLU A 276 5.72 10.51 -19.65
C GLU A 276 5.07 11.41 -20.69
N LYS A 277 4.74 12.66 -20.34
CA LYS A 277 4.21 13.65 -21.28
C LYS A 277 5.22 13.94 -22.41
N ALA A 278 6.52 14.04 -22.09
CA ALA A 278 7.57 14.22 -23.10
C ALA A 278 7.66 13.00 -24.04
N LYS A 279 7.66 11.78 -23.50
CA LYS A 279 7.66 10.53 -24.29
C LYS A 279 6.42 10.39 -25.16
N GLN A 280 5.24 10.75 -24.65
CA GLN A 280 4.00 10.76 -25.44
C GLN A 280 4.07 11.76 -26.58
N LYS A 281 4.57 12.99 -26.32
CA LYS A 281 4.77 14.00 -27.36
C LYS A 281 5.70 13.49 -28.48
N GLU A 282 6.80 12.83 -28.13
CA GLU A 282 7.73 12.23 -29.11
C GLU A 282 7.05 11.12 -29.93
N ARG A 283 6.23 10.26 -29.30
CA ARG A 283 5.47 9.23 -30.01
C ARG A 283 4.45 9.83 -30.97
N PHE A 284 3.72 10.86 -30.56
CA PHE A 284 2.78 11.57 -31.44
C PHE A 284 3.49 12.23 -32.63
N GLN A 285 4.66 12.81 -32.40
CA GLN A 285 5.48 13.37 -33.48
C GLN A 285 5.88 12.29 -34.51
N LYS A 286 6.37 11.13 -34.04
CA LYS A 286 6.71 10.00 -34.92
C LYS A 286 5.51 9.46 -35.70
N VAL A 287 4.33 9.41 -35.08
CA VAL A 287 3.09 9.01 -35.77
C VAL A 287 2.70 10.02 -36.84
N ASN A 288 2.79 11.32 -36.54
CA ASN A 288 2.49 12.37 -37.53
C ASN A 288 3.48 12.35 -38.71
N GLU A 289 4.77 12.13 -38.46
CA GLU A 289 5.78 11.96 -39.51
C GLU A 289 5.49 10.73 -40.38
N ALA A 290 5.09 9.60 -39.78
CA ALA A 290 4.70 8.40 -40.51
C ALA A 290 3.41 8.60 -41.34
N LEU A 291 2.43 9.34 -40.81
CA LEU A 291 1.21 9.69 -41.53
C LEU A 291 1.50 10.58 -42.74
N ALA A 292 2.32 11.62 -42.57
CA ALA A 292 2.73 12.49 -43.67
C ALA A 292 3.49 11.71 -44.77
N ALA A 293 4.35 10.76 -44.38
CA ALA A 293 5.04 9.88 -45.33
C ALA A 293 4.07 8.97 -46.10
N LEU A 294 3.05 8.43 -45.41
CA LEU A 294 2.02 7.60 -46.04
C LEU A 294 1.17 8.40 -47.04
N GLU A 295 0.75 9.62 -46.67
CA GLU A 295 0.02 10.53 -47.56
C GLU A 295 0.81 10.82 -48.83
N HIS A 296 2.09 11.14 -48.70
CA HIS A 296 2.98 11.36 -49.85
C HIS A 296 3.13 10.09 -50.72
N HIS A 297 3.22 8.90 -50.12
CA HIS A 297 3.27 7.65 -50.88
C HIS A 297 1.98 7.35 -51.64
N LEU A 298 0.81 7.66 -51.06
CA LEU A 298 -0.48 7.52 -51.73
C LEU A 298 -0.61 8.50 -52.90
N GLU A 299 -0.16 9.75 -52.72
CA GLU A 299 -0.16 10.75 -53.78
C GLU A 299 0.75 10.36 -54.96
N LEU A 300 1.97 9.85 -54.66
CA LEU A 300 2.86 9.28 -55.66
C LEU A 300 2.25 8.05 -56.35
N GLY A 301 1.59 7.19 -55.58
CA GLY A 301 0.87 6.02 -56.09
C GLY A 301 -0.22 6.39 -57.10
N ASN A 302 -1.08 7.34 -56.74
CA ASN A 302 -2.13 7.87 -57.62
C ASN A 302 -1.53 8.49 -58.89
N THR A 303 -0.50 9.32 -58.74
CA THR A 303 0.19 9.93 -59.90
C THR A 303 0.77 8.87 -60.85
N LYS A 304 1.29 7.76 -60.31
CA LYS A 304 1.83 6.65 -61.11
C LYS A 304 0.71 5.86 -61.80
N ILE A 305 -0.39 5.59 -61.11
CA ILE A 305 -1.57 4.94 -61.68
C ILE A 305 -2.14 5.79 -62.82
N ASP A 306 -2.28 7.11 -62.62
CA ASP A 306 -2.77 8.03 -63.66
C ASP A 306 -1.88 8.03 -64.89
N LYS A 307 -0.55 8.05 -64.70
CA LYS A 307 0.40 7.95 -65.81
C LYS A 307 0.29 6.63 -66.55
N LEU A 308 0.20 5.51 -65.82
CA LEU A 308 0.03 4.17 -66.42
C LEU A 308 -1.28 4.07 -67.18
N MET A 309 -2.39 4.49 -66.56
CA MET A 309 -3.72 4.48 -67.16
C MET A 309 -3.77 5.36 -68.41
N ASN A 310 -3.22 6.57 -68.36
CA ASN A 310 -3.14 7.45 -69.54
C ASN A 310 -2.28 6.85 -70.65
N SER A 311 -1.15 6.22 -70.31
CA SER A 311 -0.30 5.55 -71.30
C SER A 311 -1.01 4.35 -71.96
N GLU A 312 -1.76 3.58 -71.19
CA GLU A 312 -2.57 2.46 -71.68
C GLU A 312 -3.72 2.94 -72.57
N ILE A 313 -4.42 4.00 -72.17
CA ILE A 313 -5.48 4.63 -72.98
C ILE A 313 -4.90 5.11 -74.32
N LEU A 314 -3.72 5.76 -74.31
CA LEU A 314 -3.06 6.22 -75.54
C LEU A 314 -2.63 5.05 -76.43
N ALA A 315 -2.05 3.99 -75.85
CA ALA A 315 -1.67 2.78 -76.57
C ALA A 315 -2.89 2.13 -77.23
N ARG A 316 -4.00 1.97 -76.51
CA ARG A 316 -5.26 1.44 -77.06
C ARG A 316 -5.82 2.30 -78.17
N LYS A 317 -5.82 3.63 -78.02
CA LYS A 317 -6.24 4.55 -79.10
C LYS A 317 -5.38 4.40 -80.36
N GLN A 318 -4.08 4.20 -80.20
CA GLN A 318 -3.18 3.97 -81.33
C GLN A 318 -3.45 2.63 -82.01
N HIS A 319 -3.66 1.55 -81.24
CA HIS A 319 -4.07 0.25 -81.77
C HIS A 319 -5.42 0.33 -82.49
N GLU A 320 -6.41 1.02 -81.91
CA GLU A 320 -7.72 1.25 -82.51
C GLU A 320 -7.62 1.96 -83.86
N LYS A 321 -6.81 3.03 -83.93
CA LYS A 321 -6.55 3.72 -85.19
C LYS A 321 -5.92 2.78 -86.23
N GLY A 322 -4.98 1.94 -85.82
CA GLY A 322 -4.33 0.96 -86.70
C GLY A 322 -5.31 -0.07 -87.26
N LEU A 323 -6.16 -0.66 -86.42
CA LEU A 323 -7.15 -1.65 -86.84
C LEU A 323 -8.23 -1.06 -87.74
N LEU A 324 -8.73 0.13 -87.41
CA LEU A 324 -9.70 0.82 -88.26
C LEU A 324 -9.10 1.21 -89.62
N SER A 325 -7.79 1.50 -89.69
CA SER A 325 -7.08 1.73 -90.95
C SER A 325 -7.01 0.46 -91.79
N LYS A 326 -6.61 -0.67 -91.21
CA LYS A 326 -6.59 -1.97 -91.90
C LYS A 326 -7.97 -2.35 -92.44
N MET A 327 -9.02 -2.10 -91.66
CA MET A 327 -10.40 -2.34 -92.10
C MET A 327 -10.78 -1.48 -93.30
N ASN A 328 -10.37 -0.20 -93.32
CA ASN A 328 -10.56 0.67 -94.50
C ASN A 328 -9.81 0.12 -95.72
N GLU A 329 -8.56 -0.33 -95.56
CA GLU A 329 -7.78 -0.91 -96.66
C GLU A 329 -8.42 -2.18 -97.22
N ILE A 330 -9.03 -3.01 -96.35
CA ILE A 330 -9.83 -4.17 -96.76
C ILE A 330 -11.06 -3.73 -97.57
N GLU A 331 -11.80 -2.74 -97.07
CA GLU A 331 -12.98 -2.18 -97.73
C GLU A 331 -12.61 -1.62 -99.11
N GLU A 332 -11.51 -0.86 -99.23
CA GLU A 332 -11.00 -0.34 -100.50
C GLU A 332 -10.59 -1.45 -101.48
N LYS A 333 -9.88 -2.50 -101.02
CA LYS A 333 -9.50 -3.65 -101.85
C LYS A 333 -10.73 -4.39 -102.38
N LEU A 334 -11.74 -4.61 -101.53
CA LEU A 334 -12.99 -5.23 -101.93
C LEU A 334 -13.75 -4.37 -102.94
N ASN A 335 -13.90 -3.07 -102.68
CA ASN A 335 -14.54 -2.14 -103.59
C ASN A 335 -13.83 -2.11 -104.95
N HIS A 336 -12.49 -2.14 -104.97
CA HIS A 336 -11.73 -2.19 -106.22
C HIS A 336 -11.99 -3.48 -107.01
N TYR A 337 -12.03 -4.63 -106.33
CA TYR A 337 -12.35 -5.92 -106.94
C TYR A 337 -13.78 -5.95 -107.50
N ILE A 338 -14.77 -5.49 -106.73
CA ILE A 338 -16.19 -5.44 -107.13
C ILE A 338 -16.36 -4.52 -108.35
N ASN A 339 -15.77 -3.31 -108.31
CA ASN A 339 -15.80 -2.39 -109.45
C ASN A 339 -15.15 -2.99 -110.70
N GLY A 340 -14.02 -3.69 -110.53
CA GLY A 340 -13.38 -4.41 -111.61
C GLY A 340 -14.26 -5.52 -112.18
N MET A 341 -14.92 -6.30 -111.31
CA MET A 341 -15.86 -7.34 -111.72
C MET A 341 -17.05 -6.77 -112.50
N ASN A 342 -17.66 -5.69 -111.99
CA ASN A 342 -18.78 -5.03 -112.66
C ASN A 342 -18.37 -4.54 -114.05
N LYS A 343 -17.18 -3.96 -114.19
CA LYS A 343 -16.62 -3.56 -115.49
C LYS A 343 -16.42 -4.76 -116.43
N SER A 344 -15.91 -5.89 -115.92
CA SER A 344 -15.76 -7.11 -116.71
C SER A 344 -17.13 -7.65 -117.18
N ILE A 345 -18.14 -7.66 -116.31
CA ILE A 345 -19.50 -8.08 -116.67
C ILE A 345 -20.09 -7.15 -117.73
N GLU A 346 -19.91 -5.83 -117.60
CA GLU A 346 -20.32 -4.86 -118.62
C GLU A 346 -19.61 -5.06 -119.96
N ASP A 347 -18.30 -5.29 -119.94
CA ASP A 347 -17.52 -5.58 -121.15
C ASP A 347 -18.01 -6.87 -121.85
N MET A 348 -18.41 -7.87 -121.08
CA MET A 348 -18.98 -9.13 -121.58
C MET A 348 -20.38 -8.91 -122.17
N ASN A 349 -21.24 -8.14 -121.50
CA ASN A 349 -22.55 -7.72 -122.02
C ASN A 349 -22.44 -6.96 -123.34
N ASN A 350 -21.37 -6.18 -123.50
CA ASN A 350 -21.06 -5.45 -124.72
C ASN A 350 -20.43 -6.34 -125.83
N GLY A 351 -20.38 -7.66 -125.64
CA GLY A 351 -19.94 -8.63 -126.65
C GLY A 351 -18.43 -8.78 -126.82
N LYS A 352 -17.60 -8.27 -125.89
CA LYS A 352 -16.15 -8.52 -125.91
C LYS A 352 -15.89 -9.97 -125.51
N GLN A 353 -15.27 -10.76 -126.39
CA GLN A 353 -15.03 -12.19 -126.15
C GLN A 353 -13.78 -12.51 -125.31
N ASN A 354 -13.00 -11.51 -124.90
CA ASN A 354 -11.73 -11.70 -124.18
C ASN A 354 -11.64 -10.81 -122.93
N VAL A 355 -12.64 -10.93 -122.05
CA VAL A 355 -12.69 -10.14 -120.82
C VAL A 355 -11.85 -10.82 -119.73
N SER A 356 -10.83 -10.12 -119.23
CA SER A 356 -10.10 -10.52 -118.03
C SER A 356 -10.93 -10.19 -116.80
N PHE A 357 -11.20 -11.18 -115.96
CA PHE A 357 -11.74 -10.94 -114.63
C PHE A 357 -10.62 -10.50 -113.68
N PRO A 358 -10.82 -9.48 -112.83
CA PRO A 358 -9.87 -9.19 -111.78
C PRO A 358 -9.80 -10.40 -110.83
N SER A 359 -8.61 -10.68 -110.28
CA SER A 359 -8.42 -11.72 -109.26
C SER A 359 -8.35 -11.07 -107.88
N LEU A 360 -9.13 -11.57 -106.92
CA LEU A 360 -8.98 -11.22 -105.51
C LEU A 360 -8.10 -12.27 -104.83
N ASP A 361 -7.04 -11.83 -104.17
CA ASP A 361 -6.27 -12.70 -103.27
C ASP A 361 -7.08 -12.90 -101.98
N THR A 362 -7.89 -13.96 -101.95
CA THR A 362 -8.74 -14.31 -100.82
C THR A 362 -7.92 -14.69 -99.58
N ASP A 363 -6.70 -15.21 -99.77
CA ASP A 363 -5.83 -15.62 -98.68
C ASP A 363 -5.16 -14.41 -98.02
N ALA A 364 -4.78 -13.39 -98.79
CA ALA A 364 -4.36 -12.11 -98.24
C ALA A 364 -5.50 -11.43 -97.45
N LEU A 365 -6.71 -11.40 -98.00
CA LEU A 365 -7.88 -10.83 -97.33
C LEU A 365 -8.20 -11.57 -96.02
N ARG A 366 -8.17 -12.90 -96.04
CA ARG A 366 -8.40 -13.75 -94.87
C ARG A 366 -7.35 -13.51 -93.79
N ARG A 367 -6.07 -13.43 -94.16
CA ARG A 367 -4.98 -13.15 -93.21
C ARG A 367 -5.13 -11.78 -92.55
N GLU A 368 -5.54 -10.76 -93.29
CA GLU A 368 -5.80 -9.43 -92.71
C GLU A 368 -7.01 -9.44 -91.77
N MET A 369 -8.09 -10.13 -92.14
CA MET A 369 -9.26 -10.31 -91.25
C MET A 369 -8.93 -11.11 -89.97
N GLU A 370 -8.13 -12.16 -90.09
CA GLU A 370 -7.63 -12.92 -88.94
C GLU A 370 -6.71 -12.07 -88.06
N SER A 371 -5.85 -11.23 -88.65
CA SER A 371 -5.03 -10.26 -87.91
C SER A 371 -5.88 -9.25 -87.14
N ILE A 372 -6.95 -8.74 -87.75
CA ILE A 372 -7.88 -7.82 -87.08
C ILE A 372 -8.62 -8.53 -85.94
N SER A 373 -9.05 -9.77 -86.15
CA SER A 373 -9.76 -10.57 -85.15
C SER A 373 -8.88 -10.91 -83.95
N ALA A 374 -7.62 -11.28 -84.18
CA ALA A 374 -6.64 -11.55 -83.12
C ALA A 374 -6.37 -10.32 -82.24
N ASP A 375 -6.41 -9.13 -82.83
CA ASP A 375 -6.17 -7.86 -82.13
C ASP A 375 -7.46 -7.18 -81.62
N LYS A 376 -8.65 -7.76 -81.87
CA LYS A 376 -9.95 -7.21 -81.45
C LYS A 376 -9.98 -6.91 -79.94
N ASN A 377 -9.38 -7.76 -79.11
CA ASN A 377 -9.36 -7.59 -77.65
C ASN A 377 -8.54 -6.37 -77.16
N LYS A 378 -7.74 -5.75 -78.02
CA LYS A 378 -6.97 -4.53 -77.70
C LYS A 378 -7.76 -3.24 -77.93
N LEU A 379 -8.98 -3.35 -78.48
CA LEU A 379 -9.83 -2.21 -78.77
C LEU A 379 -10.56 -1.71 -77.53
N SER A 380 -10.83 -0.40 -77.52
CA SER A 380 -11.82 0.17 -76.62
C SER A 380 -13.22 -0.37 -76.97
N MET A 381 -14.17 -0.33 -76.04
CA MET A 381 -15.56 -0.74 -76.33
C MET A 381 -16.15 0.09 -77.49
N GLU A 382 -15.86 1.39 -77.53
CA GLU A 382 -16.27 2.26 -78.64
C GLU A 382 -15.61 1.82 -79.96
N GLY A 383 -14.32 1.49 -79.93
CA GLY A 383 -13.58 0.98 -81.08
C GLY A 383 -14.09 -0.37 -81.58
N LEU A 384 -14.49 -1.26 -80.67
CA LEU A 384 -15.13 -2.53 -80.98
C LEU A 384 -16.45 -2.30 -81.72
N LEU A 385 -17.30 -1.41 -81.21
CA LEU A 385 -18.58 -1.09 -81.83
C LEU A 385 -18.38 -0.49 -83.24
N LYS A 386 -17.40 0.41 -83.42
CA LYS A 386 -17.06 0.96 -84.74
C LYS A 386 -16.52 -0.10 -85.70
N LEU A 387 -15.68 -1.02 -85.21
CA LEU A 387 -15.16 -2.11 -86.02
C LEU A 387 -16.28 -3.06 -86.44
N GLU A 388 -17.17 -3.45 -85.51
CA GLU A 388 -18.33 -4.28 -85.80
C GLU A 388 -19.28 -3.63 -86.80
N GLU A 389 -19.52 -2.32 -86.67
CA GLU A 389 -20.31 -1.56 -87.64
C GLU A 389 -19.69 -1.62 -89.04
N LYS A 390 -18.37 -1.37 -89.16
CA LYS A 390 -17.67 -1.47 -90.46
C LYS A 390 -17.67 -2.87 -91.03
N MET A 391 -17.38 -3.88 -90.22
CA MET A 391 -17.44 -5.29 -90.65
C MET A 391 -18.83 -5.65 -91.14
N SER A 392 -19.88 -5.20 -90.43
CA SER A 392 -21.26 -5.42 -90.82
C SER A 392 -21.58 -4.74 -92.15
N ARG A 393 -21.14 -3.50 -92.36
CA ARG A 393 -21.31 -2.79 -93.66
C ARG A 393 -20.61 -3.51 -94.80
N VAL A 394 -19.36 -3.93 -94.61
CA VAL A 394 -18.60 -4.66 -95.63
C VAL A 394 -19.25 -6.01 -95.94
N GLN A 395 -19.70 -6.75 -94.92
CA GLN A 395 -20.42 -8.01 -95.11
C GLN A 395 -21.72 -7.78 -95.89
N GLN A 396 -22.54 -6.81 -95.49
CA GLN A 396 -23.80 -6.48 -96.16
C GLN A 396 -23.59 -6.05 -97.61
N GLY A 397 -22.60 -5.19 -97.88
CA GLY A 397 -22.20 -4.80 -99.22
C GLY A 397 -21.83 -6.01 -100.07
N PHE A 398 -20.95 -6.87 -99.56
CA PHE A 398 -20.51 -8.08 -100.26
C PHE A 398 -21.68 -9.05 -100.56
N TYR A 399 -22.62 -9.22 -99.62
CA TYR A 399 -23.82 -10.03 -99.86
C TYR A 399 -24.72 -9.44 -100.95
N HIS A 400 -24.88 -8.11 -100.96
CA HIS A 400 -25.66 -7.41 -101.97
C HIS A 400 -25.00 -7.53 -103.35
N ASP A 401 -23.71 -7.21 -103.44
CA ASP A 401 -22.93 -7.25 -104.69
C ASP A 401 -22.86 -8.67 -105.24
N ARG A 402 -22.64 -9.68 -104.39
CA ARG A 402 -22.65 -11.08 -104.80
C ARG A 402 -24.01 -11.47 -105.38
N LYS A 403 -25.11 -11.02 -104.77
CA LYS A 403 -26.47 -11.31 -105.27
C LYS A 403 -26.70 -10.64 -106.62
N GLU A 404 -26.30 -9.38 -106.77
CA GLU A 404 -26.43 -8.63 -108.01
C GLU A 404 -25.59 -9.23 -109.13
N ILE A 405 -24.31 -9.54 -108.87
CA ILE A 405 -23.41 -10.22 -109.81
C ILE A 405 -23.97 -11.58 -110.21
N SER A 406 -24.44 -12.38 -109.25
CA SER A 406 -25.03 -13.69 -109.52
C SER A 406 -26.29 -13.57 -110.38
N GLN A 407 -27.11 -12.55 -110.15
CA GLN A 407 -28.29 -12.29 -110.97
C GLN A 407 -27.88 -11.92 -112.40
N ARG A 408 -26.95 -10.97 -112.57
CA ARG A 408 -26.43 -10.57 -113.89
C ARG A 408 -25.82 -11.76 -114.65
N LEU A 409 -25.08 -12.63 -113.98
CA LEU A 409 -24.53 -13.86 -114.56
C LEU A 409 -25.62 -14.85 -114.98
N THR A 410 -26.71 -14.92 -114.23
CA THR A 410 -27.86 -15.80 -114.56
C THR A 410 -28.61 -15.26 -115.79
N GLU A 411 -28.78 -13.95 -115.89
CA GLU A 411 -29.37 -13.28 -117.07
C GLU A 411 -28.52 -13.46 -118.35
N LEU A 412 -27.24 -13.76 -118.20
CA LEU A 412 -26.31 -14.08 -119.29
C LEU A 412 -26.32 -15.56 -119.71
N GLY A 413 -26.95 -16.45 -118.94
CA GLY A 413 -26.78 -17.89 -119.02
C GLY A 413 -28.01 -18.67 -119.50
N ASP A 414 -28.49 -18.43 -120.72
CA ASP A 414 -29.58 -19.21 -121.37
C ASP A 414 -29.08 -20.26 -122.39
N GLY A 415 -27.79 -20.64 -122.37
CA GLY A 415 -27.23 -21.64 -123.30
C GLY A 415 -26.40 -22.70 -122.60
N ASP A 416 -26.81 -23.98 -122.74
CA ASP A 416 -26.17 -25.31 -122.56
C ASP A 416 -25.02 -25.53 -121.55
N HIS A 417 -24.19 -24.54 -121.26
CA HIS A 417 -23.17 -24.54 -120.21
C HIS A 417 -23.75 -24.67 -118.79
N LEU A 418 -25.03 -24.37 -118.58
CA LEU A 418 -25.67 -24.43 -117.25
C LEU A 418 -25.86 -25.87 -116.76
N ASN A 419 -26.10 -26.83 -117.67
CA ASN A 419 -26.14 -28.26 -117.33
C ASN A 419 -24.75 -28.81 -117.00
N GLU A 420 -23.71 -28.34 -117.70
CA GLU A 420 -22.32 -28.72 -117.40
C GLU A 420 -21.82 -28.08 -116.10
N LEU A 421 -22.19 -26.83 -115.83
CA LEU A 421 -21.92 -26.17 -114.55
C LEU A 421 -22.69 -26.82 -113.41
N SER A 422 -23.94 -27.22 -113.62
CA SER A 422 -24.76 -27.94 -112.63
C SER A 422 -24.12 -29.28 -112.26
N ALA A 423 -23.70 -30.06 -113.26
CA ALA A 423 -22.99 -31.32 -113.03
C ALA A 423 -21.64 -31.11 -112.31
N LYS A 424 -20.91 -30.03 -112.62
CA LYS A 424 -19.69 -29.66 -111.89
C LYS A 424 -19.98 -29.17 -110.47
N ALA A 425 -21.07 -28.45 -110.26
CA ALA A 425 -21.51 -27.97 -108.96
C ALA A 425 -21.93 -29.14 -108.04
N ASP A 426 -22.61 -30.15 -108.56
CA ASP A 426 -22.96 -31.36 -107.82
C ASP A 426 -21.73 -32.20 -107.46
N ASN A 427 -20.74 -32.28 -108.35
CA ASN A 427 -19.47 -32.95 -108.05
C ASN A 427 -18.65 -32.20 -106.98
N ILE A 428 -18.61 -30.86 -107.05
CA ILE A 428 -17.98 -30.02 -106.01
C ILE A 428 -18.71 -30.17 -104.68
N LYS A 429 -20.05 -30.21 -104.68
CA LYS A 429 -20.87 -30.41 -103.49
C LYS A 429 -20.58 -31.78 -102.85
N HIS A 430 -20.45 -32.83 -103.66
CA HIS A 430 -20.08 -34.15 -103.16
C HIS A 430 -18.66 -34.15 -102.55
N GLN A 431 -17.67 -33.56 -103.24
CA GLN A 431 -16.31 -33.41 -102.70
C GLN A 431 -16.26 -32.60 -101.40
N LEU A 432 -17.03 -31.51 -101.30
CA LEU A 432 -17.09 -30.69 -100.09
C LEU A 432 -17.72 -31.46 -98.94
N ASN A 433 -18.80 -32.21 -99.16
CA ASN A 433 -19.39 -33.06 -98.12
C ASN A 433 -18.41 -34.14 -97.65
N THR A 434 -17.71 -34.84 -98.57
CA THR A 434 -16.70 -35.83 -98.17
C THR A 434 -15.52 -35.21 -97.42
N ARG A 435 -15.14 -33.97 -97.75
CA ARG A 435 -14.11 -33.24 -97.00
C ARG A 435 -14.60 -32.78 -95.63
N LEU A 436 -15.86 -32.37 -95.53
CA LEU A 436 -16.49 -31.94 -94.29
C LEU A 436 -16.58 -33.13 -93.31
N ASP A 437 -17.05 -34.28 -93.78
CA ASP A 437 -17.12 -35.51 -92.98
C ASP A 437 -15.73 -35.91 -92.45
N ARG A 438 -14.70 -35.80 -93.30
CA ARG A 438 -13.31 -36.13 -92.95
C ARG A 438 -12.71 -35.13 -91.94
N GLU A 439 -13.00 -33.84 -92.10
CA GLU A 439 -12.56 -32.79 -91.15
C GLU A 439 -13.31 -32.90 -89.81
N GLU A 440 -14.59 -33.27 -89.82
CA GLU A 440 -15.37 -33.51 -88.61
C GLU A 440 -14.81 -34.71 -87.82
N GLU A 441 -14.42 -35.79 -88.52
CA GLU A 441 -13.76 -36.95 -87.92
C GLU A 441 -12.37 -36.59 -87.33
N GLU A 442 -11.55 -35.81 -88.04
CA GLU A 442 -10.27 -35.31 -87.53
C GLU A 442 -10.43 -34.38 -86.31
N ARG A 443 -11.42 -33.48 -86.32
CA ARG A 443 -11.72 -32.62 -85.17
C ARG A 443 -12.23 -33.42 -83.98
N TYR A 444 -13.05 -34.44 -84.20
CA TYR A 444 -13.50 -35.32 -83.14
C TYR A 444 -12.33 -36.04 -82.46
N LEU A 445 -11.35 -36.52 -83.24
CA LEU A 445 -10.12 -37.12 -82.72
C LEU A 445 -9.28 -36.12 -81.92
N ALA A 446 -9.07 -34.91 -82.44
CA ALA A 446 -8.31 -33.86 -81.75
C ALA A 446 -8.97 -33.42 -80.42
N ILE A 447 -10.31 -33.32 -80.40
CA ILE A 447 -11.06 -33.02 -79.18
C ILE A 447 -10.89 -34.14 -78.16
N LYS A 448 -10.96 -35.40 -78.59
CA LYS A 448 -10.75 -36.55 -77.72
C LYS A 448 -9.34 -36.56 -77.12
N GLU A 449 -8.32 -36.26 -77.93
CA GLU A 449 -6.92 -36.17 -77.47
C GLU A 449 -6.72 -35.02 -76.48
N LEU A 450 -7.36 -33.87 -76.69
CA LEU A 450 -7.37 -32.75 -75.75
C LEU A 450 -8.10 -33.08 -74.44
N GLN A 451 -9.22 -33.81 -74.51
CA GLN A 451 -9.95 -34.27 -73.32
C GLN A 451 -9.12 -35.27 -72.50
N ASP A 452 -8.41 -36.20 -73.16
CA ASP A 452 -7.50 -37.14 -72.52
C ASP A 452 -6.30 -36.42 -71.88
N ALA A 453 -5.73 -35.43 -72.55
CA ALA A 453 -4.66 -34.58 -71.98
C ALA A 453 -5.14 -33.76 -70.77
N PHE A 454 -6.37 -33.24 -70.82
CA PHE A 454 -6.98 -32.51 -69.72
C PHE A 454 -7.30 -33.42 -68.53
N ALA A 455 -7.78 -34.65 -68.78
CA ALA A 455 -7.99 -35.66 -67.75
C ALA A 455 -6.67 -36.08 -67.08
N GLN A 456 -5.59 -36.25 -67.85
CA GLN A 456 -4.26 -36.49 -67.30
C GLN A 456 -3.81 -35.34 -66.40
N LEU A 457 -4.00 -34.08 -66.82
CA LEU A 457 -3.68 -32.90 -66.03
C LEU A 457 -4.48 -32.83 -64.71
N GLN A 458 -5.77 -33.21 -64.71
CA GLN A 458 -6.58 -33.30 -63.49
C GLN A 458 -6.10 -34.43 -62.55
N HIS A 459 -5.68 -35.58 -63.08
CA HIS A 459 -5.19 -36.68 -62.28
C HIS A 459 -3.75 -36.48 -61.77
N THR A 460 -2.95 -35.61 -62.41
CA THR A 460 -1.61 -35.20 -61.96
C THR A 460 -1.61 -34.00 -61.00
N ALA A 461 -2.69 -33.73 -60.28
CA ALA A 461 -2.68 -32.80 -59.15
C ALA A 461 -2.46 -33.54 -57.81
N PRO A 462 -1.22 -33.92 -57.42
CA PRO A 462 -0.94 -34.26 -56.05
C PRO A 462 -0.83 -32.97 -55.23
N ALA A 463 -1.43 -32.98 -54.06
CA ALA A 463 -1.12 -32.03 -53.01
C ALA A 463 0.39 -32.01 -52.75
N GLY A 464 1.02 -30.88 -53.06
CA GLY A 464 2.32 -30.50 -52.50
C GLY A 464 3.55 -30.71 -53.41
N ARG A 465 4.27 -29.58 -53.56
CA ARG A 465 5.68 -29.39 -53.94
C ARG A 465 6.05 -29.40 -55.44
N SER A 466 6.29 -28.16 -55.93
CA SER A 466 7.44 -27.67 -56.76
C SER A 466 7.84 -28.47 -58.01
N ALA A 467 8.01 -27.94 -59.24
CA ALA A 467 8.15 -26.58 -59.80
C ALA A 467 8.04 -26.69 -61.37
N PRO A 468 8.45 -25.70 -62.19
CA PRO A 468 7.62 -24.59 -62.65
C PRO A 468 7.40 -24.61 -64.19
N ALA A 469 6.16 -24.43 -64.63
CA ALA A 469 5.90 -23.69 -65.87
C ALA A 469 5.89 -22.19 -65.51
N ALA A 470 6.39 -21.35 -66.40
CA ALA A 470 6.68 -19.94 -66.19
C ALA A 470 5.43 -19.11 -65.78
N VAL A 471 5.06 -19.17 -64.51
CA VAL A 471 4.17 -18.20 -63.88
C VAL A 471 4.97 -16.94 -63.68
N ASP A 472 4.51 -15.87 -64.32
CA ASP A 472 5.04 -14.52 -64.25
C ASP A 472 5.50 -14.18 -62.81
N PRO A 473 6.79 -13.84 -62.61
CA PRO A 473 7.32 -13.47 -61.29
C PRO A 473 6.60 -12.27 -60.66
N GLN A 474 5.82 -11.51 -61.43
CA GLN A 474 4.89 -10.51 -60.91
C GLN A 474 3.71 -11.15 -60.17
N MET A 475 3.04 -12.13 -60.78
CA MET A 475 1.87 -12.79 -60.20
C MET A 475 2.22 -13.57 -58.93
N LYS A 476 3.44 -14.12 -58.83
CA LYS A 476 3.93 -14.72 -57.58
C LYS A 476 4.12 -13.70 -56.46
N ARG A 477 4.58 -12.49 -56.77
CA ARG A 477 4.71 -11.39 -55.79
C ARG A 477 3.34 -10.91 -55.33
N ASP A 478 2.41 -10.71 -56.27
CA ASP A 478 1.06 -10.24 -55.96
C ASP A 478 0.29 -11.25 -55.10
N VAL A 479 0.44 -12.55 -55.38
CA VAL A 479 -0.14 -13.62 -54.54
C VAL A 479 0.44 -13.61 -53.13
N GLU A 480 1.75 -13.37 -52.98
CA GLU A 480 2.39 -13.37 -51.66
C GLU A 480 2.09 -12.10 -50.87
N GLU A 481 1.97 -10.96 -51.55
CA GLU A 481 1.50 -9.71 -50.95
C GLU A 481 0.04 -9.82 -50.51
N CYS A 482 -0.80 -10.49 -51.30
CA CYS A 482 -2.19 -10.79 -50.93
C CYS A 482 -2.26 -11.73 -49.72
N LYS A 483 -1.41 -12.76 -49.63
CA LYS A 483 -1.32 -13.61 -48.43
C LYS A 483 -0.88 -12.83 -47.19
N ILE A 484 0.08 -11.92 -47.32
CA ILE A 484 0.51 -11.06 -46.21
C ILE A 484 -0.63 -10.14 -45.77
N ALA A 485 -1.37 -9.57 -46.71
CA ALA A 485 -2.52 -8.72 -46.42
C ALA A 485 -3.63 -9.50 -45.70
N VAL A 486 -3.96 -10.71 -46.15
CA VAL A 486 -4.92 -11.61 -45.49
C VAL A 486 -4.47 -11.97 -44.08
N LYS A 487 -3.19 -12.25 -43.86
CA LYS A 487 -2.64 -12.54 -42.54
C LYS A 487 -2.75 -11.34 -41.59
N LYS A 488 -2.39 -10.14 -42.05
CA LYS A 488 -2.54 -8.89 -41.28
C LYS A 488 -4.00 -8.60 -40.95
N LEU A 489 -4.92 -8.87 -41.89
CA LEU A 489 -6.34 -8.72 -41.66
C LEU A 489 -6.84 -9.69 -40.58
N ALA A 490 -6.42 -10.96 -40.61
CA ALA A 490 -6.74 -11.94 -39.58
C ALA A 490 -6.21 -11.54 -38.19
N GLU A 491 -5.00 -11.00 -38.10
CA GLU A 491 -4.40 -10.49 -36.85
C GLU A 491 -5.16 -9.26 -36.32
N SER A 492 -5.58 -8.34 -37.20
CA SER A 492 -6.40 -7.17 -36.86
C SER A 492 -7.78 -7.59 -36.33
N VAL A 493 -8.47 -8.52 -37.01
CA VAL A 493 -9.76 -9.05 -36.57
C VAL A 493 -9.65 -9.72 -35.21
N THR A 494 -8.57 -10.46 -34.96
CA THR A 494 -8.31 -11.10 -33.65
C THR A 494 -8.11 -10.05 -32.55
N THR A 495 -7.40 -8.96 -32.85
CA THR A 495 -7.18 -7.85 -31.91
C THR A 495 -8.48 -7.13 -31.57
N VAL A 496 -9.31 -6.82 -32.59
CA VAL A 496 -10.62 -6.20 -32.40
C VAL A 496 -11.55 -7.11 -31.58
N LYS A 497 -11.55 -8.42 -31.86
CA LYS A 497 -12.29 -9.41 -31.07
C LYS A 497 -11.88 -9.36 -29.59
N ASN A 498 -10.59 -9.40 -29.29
CA ASN A 498 -10.09 -9.37 -27.92
C ASN A 498 -10.47 -8.07 -27.17
N VAL A 499 -10.45 -6.93 -27.87
CA VAL A 499 -10.88 -5.64 -27.30
C VAL A 499 -12.38 -5.64 -27.01
N LEU A 500 -13.21 -6.19 -27.91
CA LEU A 500 -14.64 -6.30 -27.71
C LEU A 500 -14.99 -7.27 -26.57
N ASP A 501 -14.36 -8.44 -26.52
CA ASP A 501 -14.57 -9.42 -25.44
C ASP A 501 -14.22 -8.83 -24.07
N LYS A 502 -13.12 -8.07 -23.99
CA LYS A 502 -12.76 -7.34 -22.76
C LYS A 502 -13.80 -6.29 -22.40
N LYS A 503 -14.26 -5.48 -23.36
CA LYS A 503 -15.26 -4.43 -23.12
C LYS A 503 -16.61 -5.01 -22.70
N ILE A 504 -17.02 -6.13 -23.29
CA ILE A 504 -18.23 -6.87 -22.89
C ILE A 504 -18.08 -7.36 -21.45
N THR A 505 -16.94 -7.97 -21.11
CA THR A 505 -16.67 -8.48 -19.75
C THR A 505 -16.72 -7.36 -18.71
N ASP A 506 -16.06 -6.22 -19.00
CA ASP A 506 -16.03 -5.06 -18.11
C ASP A 506 -17.45 -4.48 -17.90
N GLU A 507 -18.26 -4.38 -18.96
CA GLU A 507 -19.64 -3.88 -18.88
C GLU A 507 -20.58 -4.86 -18.16
N THR A 508 -20.43 -6.17 -18.38
CA THR A 508 -21.16 -7.20 -17.64
C THR A 508 -20.88 -7.09 -16.15
N LYS A 509 -19.60 -6.99 -15.76
CA LYS A 509 -19.20 -6.84 -14.37
C LYS A 509 -19.76 -5.55 -13.75
N ARG A 510 -19.73 -4.44 -14.49
CA ARG A 510 -20.32 -3.17 -14.04
C ARG A 510 -21.82 -3.30 -13.76
N ARG A 511 -22.57 -3.98 -14.64
CA ARG A 511 -24.00 -4.22 -14.45
C ARG A 511 -24.30 -5.14 -13.28
N GLU A 512 -23.47 -6.16 -13.04
CA GLU A 512 -23.59 -7.02 -11.86
C GLU A 512 -23.37 -6.23 -10.56
N GLU A 513 -22.40 -5.31 -10.55
CA GLU A 513 -22.16 -4.41 -9.41
C GLU A 513 -23.33 -3.44 -9.19
N GLU A 514 -23.86 -2.83 -10.25
CA GLU A 514 -25.07 -1.98 -10.20
C GLU A 514 -26.28 -2.75 -9.65
N PHE A 515 -26.49 -4.00 -10.12
CA PHE A 515 -27.57 -4.86 -9.65
C PHE A 515 -27.39 -5.26 -8.17
N ALA A 516 -26.15 -5.57 -7.76
CA ALA A 516 -25.83 -5.86 -6.37
C ALA A 516 -26.05 -4.65 -5.45
N GLN A 517 -25.77 -3.43 -5.92
CA GLN A 517 -26.07 -2.20 -5.18
C GLN A 517 -27.57 -1.98 -5.04
N LEU A 518 -28.35 -2.14 -6.11
CA LEU A 518 -29.83 -2.05 -6.07
C LEU A 518 -30.42 -3.06 -5.09
N ARG A 519 -29.90 -4.30 -5.07
CA ARG A 519 -30.35 -5.34 -4.13
C ARG A 519 -30.02 -5.04 -2.66
N ARG A 520 -28.98 -4.25 -2.39
CA ARG A 520 -28.65 -3.80 -1.01
C ARG A 520 -29.52 -2.64 -0.53
N GLN A 521 -30.22 -1.95 -1.44
CA GLN A 521 -31.10 -0.83 -1.13
C GLN A 521 -32.56 -1.24 -0.90
N GLN A 522 -32.91 -2.49 -1.22
CA GLN A 522 -34.17 -3.15 -0.86
C GLN A 522 -33.98 -3.99 0.40
#